data_AF-A0A3N5Z360-F1
#
_entry.id   AF-A0A3N5Z360-F1
#
_cell.length_a   1.000
_cell.length_b   1.000
_cell.length_c   1.000
_cell.angle_alpha   90.00
_cell.angle_beta   90.00
_cell.angle_gamma   90.00
#
_symmetry.space_group_name_H-M   'P 1'
#
loop_
_entity.id
_entity.type
_entity.pdbx_description
1 polymer ?
#
loop_
_entity_poly.entity_id
_entity_poly.type
_entity_poly.pdbx_seq_one_letter_code
_entity_poly.pdbx_strand_id
1 'polypeptide(L)'
;GALISILVHRLYRRRTPGELIETYSRYANSEEIRRKSREVRGRRGKKQLGPPRGKNFDLETLFKGVNLEYFENQVQISQVGWSLIRSKRVLGHYDPAHRTIIVSRLLDNPVVPQYVVEYVLYHEMLHVIFDDENRNGQARVHHKSFREAERRFSRYAAAQAFIRTEL
;
A
#
# COMPACT_ATOMS: atom_id res chain seq x y z
N GLY A 1 -7.71 -0.04 -4.39
CA GLY A 1 -6.29 -0.33 -4.18
C GLY A 1 -6.15 -1.57 -3.32
N ALA A 2 -5.31 -2.49 -3.75
CA ALA A 2 -4.58 -3.44 -2.93
C ALA A 2 -3.16 -3.41 -3.53
N LEU A 3 -2.10 -3.77 -2.82
CA LEU A 3 -0.80 -4.00 -3.49
C LEU A 3 -0.91 -5.17 -4.47
N ILE A 4 -1.43 -4.87 -5.65
CA ILE A 4 -1.19 -5.60 -6.88
C ILE A 4 0.18 -5.16 -7.46
N SER A 5 0.93 -4.28 -6.76
CA SER A 5 2.24 -3.81 -7.22
C SER A 5 3.42 -4.70 -6.80
N ILE A 6 3.25 -5.69 -5.92
CA ILE A 6 4.34 -6.65 -5.69
C ILE A 6 4.68 -7.42 -6.97
N LEU A 7 3.70 -7.68 -7.80
CA LEU A 7 3.90 -8.43 -9.04
C LEU A 7 4.40 -7.56 -10.19
N VAL A 8 4.10 -6.26 -10.22
CA VAL A 8 4.64 -5.36 -11.26
C VAL A 8 6.16 -5.25 -11.15
N HIS A 9 6.73 -5.23 -9.94
CA HIS A 9 8.18 -5.10 -9.81
C HIS A 9 8.95 -6.41 -10.09
N ARG A 10 8.38 -7.59 -9.81
CA ARG A 10 8.95 -8.86 -10.31
C ARG A 10 8.93 -8.96 -11.84
N LEU A 11 7.96 -8.33 -12.52
CA LEU A 11 7.79 -8.35 -13.98
C LEU A 11 8.80 -7.50 -14.75
N TYR A 12 9.30 -6.38 -14.21
CA TYR A 12 10.34 -5.58 -14.88
C TYR A 12 11.71 -6.29 -14.97
N ARG A 13 11.85 -7.47 -14.35
CA ARG A 13 13.08 -8.26 -14.36
C ARG A 13 13.05 -9.50 -15.27
N ARG A 14 11.93 -9.81 -15.94
CA ARG A 14 11.90 -10.79 -17.05
C ARG A 14 10.91 -10.32 -18.12
N ARG A 15 11.44 -9.99 -19.31
CA ARG A 15 10.73 -9.46 -20.50
C ARG A 15 9.28 -9.98 -20.59
N THR A 16 8.29 -9.10 -20.38
CA THR A 16 6.87 -9.42 -20.58
C THR A 16 6.27 -8.38 -21.54
N PRO A 17 5.62 -8.79 -22.65
CA PRO A 17 5.11 -7.86 -23.66
C PRO A 17 4.02 -6.92 -23.14
N GLY A 18 4.06 -5.64 -23.55
CA GLY A 18 3.22 -4.56 -23.01
C GLY A 18 1.70 -4.73 -23.20
N GLU A 19 1.26 -5.49 -24.20
CA GLU A 19 -0.16 -5.73 -24.51
C GLU A 19 -0.93 -6.49 -23.41
N LEU A 20 -0.26 -7.39 -22.68
CA LEU A 20 -0.88 -8.19 -21.62
C LEU A 20 -1.16 -7.36 -20.36
N ILE A 21 -0.30 -6.38 -20.06
CA ILE A 21 -0.44 -5.49 -18.90
C ILE A 21 -1.62 -4.53 -19.09
N GLU A 22 -1.79 -4.04 -20.32
CA GLU A 22 -2.86 -3.10 -20.64
C GLU A 22 -4.23 -3.80 -20.60
N THR A 23 -4.33 -4.99 -21.19
CA THR A 23 -5.56 -5.79 -21.22
C THR A 23 -5.96 -6.25 -19.81
N TYR A 24 -5.01 -6.69 -19.00
CA TYR A 24 -5.25 -7.08 -17.60
C TYR A 24 -5.64 -5.89 -16.73
N SER A 25 -4.99 -4.74 -16.92
CA SER A 25 -5.34 -3.49 -16.23
C SER A 25 -6.72 -2.99 -16.63
N ARG A 26 -7.12 -3.13 -17.90
CA ARG A 26 -8.44 -2.74 -18.41
C ARG A 26 -9.55 -3.66 -17.88
N TYR A 27 -9.27 -4.96 -17.79
CA TYR A 27 -10.19 -5.95 -17.21
C TYR A 27 -10.34 -5.80 -15.68
N ALA A 28 -9.23 -5.65 -14.96
CA ALA A 28 -9.23 -5.45 -13.50
C ALA A 28 -9.80 -4.09 -13.06
N ASN A 29 -9.78 -3.08 -13.94
CA ASN A 29 -10.43 -1.78 -13.73
C ASN A 29 -11.83 -1.67 -14.33
N SER A 30 -12.39 -2.75 -14.89
CA SER A 30 -13.77 -2.73 -15.38
C SER A 30 -14.73 -2.44 -14.22
N GLU A 31 -15.75 -1.63 -14.50
CA GLU A 31 -16.75 -1.23 -13.50
C GLU A 31 -17.45 -2.45 -12.87
N GLU A 32 -17.60 -3.53 -13.62
CA GLU A 32 -18.17 -4.79 -13.13
C GLU A 32 -17.31 -5.44 -12.03
N ILE A 33 -15.98 -5.52 -12.24
CA ILE A 33 -15.04 -6.10 -11.27
C ILE A 33 -14.86 -5.19 -10.05
N ARG A 34 -14.85 -3.86 -10.25
CA ARG A 34 -14.83 -2.89 -9.14
C ARG A 34 -16.08 -2.98 -8.29
N ARG A 35 -17.26 -3.11 -8.90
CA ARG A 35 -18.55 -3.30 -8.22
C ARG A 35 -18.60 -4.62 -7.44
N LYS A 36 -18.27 -5.74 -8.09
CA LYS A 36 -18.19 -7.06 -7.43
C LYS A 36 -17.16 -7.08 -6.29
N SER A 37 -16.00 -6.43 -6.45
CA SER A 37 -15.01 -6.31 -5.38
C SER A 37 -15.53 -5.46 -4.21
N ARG A 38 -16.23 -4.35 -4.48
CA ARG A 38 -16.87 -3.52 -3.44
C ARG A 38 -17.97 -4.29 -2.69
N GLU A 39 -18.83 -5.02 -3.40
CA GLU A 39 -19.88 -5.85 -2.79
C GLU A 39 -19.32 -6.99 -1.92
N VAL A 40 -18.27 -7.67 -2.40
CA VAL A 40 -17.58 -8.72 -1.62
C VAL A 40 -16.84 -8.13 -0.41
N ARG A 41 -16.29 -6.92 -0.51
CA ARG A 41 -15.66 -6.20 0.61
C ARG A 41 -16.68 -5.76 1.66
N GLY A 42 -17.86 -5.29 1.26
CA GLY A 42 -18.93 -4.90 2.18
C GLY A 42 -19.58 -6.09 2.92
N ARG A 43 -19.58 -7.28 2.32
CA ARG A 43 -20.12 -8.52 2.94
C ARG A 43 -19.12 -9.25 3.84
N ARG A 44 -17.81 -9.04 3.65
CA ARG A 44 -16.78 -9.56 4.55
C ARG A 44 -16.75 -8.66 5.78
N GLY A 45 -17.32 -9.10 6.91
CA GLY A 45 -17.23 -8.39 8.20
C GLY A 45 -15.79 -7.97 8.54
N LYS A 46 -15.64 -7.05 9.53
CA LYS A 46 -14.36 -6.43 9.95
C LYS A 46 -13.17 -7.35 9.68
N LYS A 47 -12.34 -7.03 8.69
CA LYS A 47 -11.10 -7.77 8.43
C LYS A 47 -10.37 -7.92 9.77
N GLN A 48 -10.13 -9.16 10.20
CA GLN A 48 -9.28 -9.40 11.35
C GLN A 48 -7.86 -9.02 10.94
N LEU A 49 -7.36 -7.87 11.44
CA LEU A 49 -5.94 -7.53 11.41
C LEU A 49 -5.37 -7.66 12.82
N GLY A 50 -4.08 -7.98 12.90
CA GLY A 50 -3.38 -8.05 14.17
C GLY A 50 -3.19 -6.66 14.80
N PRO A 51 -2.74 -6.62 16.07
CA PRO A 51 -2.43 -5.36 16.74
C PRO A 51 -1.34 -4.58 15.97
N PRO A 52 -1.26 -3.25 16.14
CA PRO A 52 -0.19 -2.43 15.53
C PRO A 52 1.19 -2.76 16.08
N ARG A 53 1.28 -3.14 17.36
CA ARG A 53 2.52 -3.58 17.99
C ARG A 53 2.90 -4.98 17.51
N GLY A 54 3.97 -5.06 16.72
CA GLY A 54 4.61 -6.29 16.28
C GLY A 54 5.67 -6.77 17.28
N LYS A 55 6.47 -7.76 16.87
CA LYS A 55 7.61 -8.27 17.63
C LYS A 55 8.82 -7.33 17.57
N ASN A 56 9.04 -6.68 16.43
CA ASN A 56 10.21 -5.84 16.15
C ASN A 56 9.83 -4.37 15.90
N PHE A 57 8.65 -4.12 15.33
CA PHE A 57 8.19 -2.77 15.00
C PHE A 57 6.80 -2.48 15.56
N ASP A 58 6.58 -1.21 15.92
CA ASP A 58 5.28 -0.68 16.30
C ASP A 58 4.73 0.18 15.15
N LEU A 59 3.72 -0.35 14.43
CA LEU A 59 3.16 0.34 13.28
C LEU A 59 2.47 1.64 13.64
N GLU A 60 1.94 1.77 14.86
CA GLU A 60 1.29 3.01 15.27
C GLU A 60 2.33 4.12 15.46
N THR A 61 3.46 3.80 16.10
CA THR A 61 4.59 4.73 16.24
C THR A 61 5.16 5.13 14.88
N LEU A 62 5.43 4.16 14.00
CA LEU A 62 5.98 4.44 12.67
C LEU A 62 5.00 5.24 11.81
N PHE A 63 3.70 4.91 11.85
CA PHE A 63 2.68 5.67 11.15
C PHE A 63 2.67 7.13 11.60
N LYS A 64 2.69 7.41 12.91
CA LYS A 64 2.71 8.78 13.44
C LYS A 64 3.95 9.54 12.98
N GLY A 65 5.12 8.91 13.01
CA GLY A 65 6.37 9.51 12.51
C GLY A 65 6.29 9.88 11.03
N VAL A 66 5.86 8.94 10.19
CA VAL A 66 5.71 9.16 8.74
C VAL A 66 4.64 10.22 8.44
N ASN A 67 3.52 10.22 9.19
CA ASN A 67 2.43 11.18 9.00
C ASN A 67 2.88 12.60 9.32
N LEU A 68 3.64 12.76 10.40
CA LEU A 68 4.22 14.04 10.77
C LEU A 68 5.24 14.51 9.72
N GLU A 69 6.17 13.65 9.33
CA GLU A 69 7.29 14.02 8.45
C GLU A 69 6.85 14.35 7.01
N TYR A 70 5.93 13.58 6.44
CA TYR A 70 5.63 13.68 5.01
C TYR A 70 4.25 14.25 4.68
N PHE A 71 3.35 14.30 5.65
CA PHE A 71 1.93 14.62 5.41
C PHE A 71 1.38 15.66 6.37
N GLU A 72 2.20 16.29 7.20
CA GLU A 72 1.76 17.31 8.16
C GLU A 72 0.59 16.84 9.05
N ASN A 73 0.55 15.54 9.38
CA ASN A 73 -0.54 14.86 10.09
C ASN A 73 -1.92 14.88 9.40
N GLN A 74 -1.98 15.14 8.10
CA GLN A 74 -3.23 15.19 7.34
C GLN A 74 -3.81 13.81 7.05
N VAL A 75 -3.01 12.73 7.11
CA VAL A 75 -3.52 11.37 6.83
C VAL A 75 -4.31 10.86 8.03
N GLN A 76 -5.61 10.66 7.82
CA GLN A 76 -6.53 10.18 8.84
C GLN A 76 -7.00 8.75 8.52
N ILE A 77 -6.70 7.81 9.40
CA ILE A 77 -7.11 6.39 9.29
C ILE A 77 -7.82 5.95 10.57
N SER A 78 -8.73 4.99 10.46
CA SER A 78 -9.38 4.40 11.62
C SER A 78 -8.49 3.41 12.36
N GLN A 79 -7.64 2.67 11.62
CA GLN A 79 -6.76 1.67 12.20
C GLN A 79 -5.56 1.37 11.31
N VAL A 80 -4.43 1.04 11.94
CA VAL A 80 -3.28 0.41 11.30
C VAL A 80 -2.93 -0.89 12.02
N GLY A 81 -2.46 -1.91 11.30
CA GLY A 81 -1.87 -3.06 11.95
C GLY A 81 -1.35 -4.14 11.02
N TRP A 82 -0.85 -5.21 11.61
CA TRP A 82 -0.23 -6.30 10.87
C TRP A 82 -1.27 -7.22 10.23
N SER A 83 -0.97 -7.73 9.02
CA SER A 83 -1.70 -8.85 8.46
C SER A 83 -1.59 -10.08 9.37
N LEU A 84 -2.63 -10.90 9.43
CA LEU A 84 -2.57 -12.14 10.19
C LEU A 84 -1.60 -13.16 9.59
N ILE A 85 -1.51 -13.18 8.27
CA ILE A 85 -0.70 -14.10 7.49
C ILE A 85 0.49 -13.34 6.90
N ARG A 86 1.67 -13.96 6.89
CA ARG A 86 2.84 -13.44 6.18
C ARG A 86 2.59 -13.52 4.67
N SER A 87 2.53 -12.37 4.00
CA SER A 87 2.37 -12.30 2.55
C SER A 87 3.59 -11.68 1.91
N LYS A 88 4.23 -12.42 1.01
CA LYS A 88 5.25 -11.90 0.09
C LYS A 88 4.63 -11.21 -1.13
N ARG A 89 3.33 -11.39 -1.39
CA ARG A 89 2.60 -10.86 -2.56
C ARG A 89 1.92 -9.53 -2.31
N VAL A 90 1.73 -9.14 -1.06
CA VAL A 90 1.13 -7.87 -0.62
C VAL A 90 1.86 -7.48 0.67
N LEU A 91 2.68 -6.43 0.64
CA LEU A 91 3.49 -5.92 1.76
C LEU A 91 2.69 -4.95 2.65
N GLY A 92 1.55 -4.47 2.18
CA GLY A 92 0.79 -3.30 2.60
C GLY A 92 -0.54 -3.28 1.82
N HIS A 93 -1.60 -2.72 2.37
CA HIS A 93 -2.71 -2.23 1.57
C HIS A 93 -3.58 -1.30 2.41
N TYR A 94 -4.03 -0.21 1.80
CA TYR A 94 -5.13 0.59 2.29
C TYR A 94 -6.49 0.00 1.89
N ASP A 95 -7.40 -0.06 2.86
CA ASP A 95 -8.81 -0.42 2.66
C ASP A 95 -9.72 0.81 2.85
N PRO A 96 -10.20 1.43 1.75
CA PRO A 96 -11.04 2.63 1.81
C PRO A 96 -12.36 2.42 2.56
N ALA A 97 -12.93 1.20 2.53
CA ALA A 97 -14.22 0.91 3.15
C ALA A 97 -14.18 1.04 4.68
N HIS A 98 -13.02 0.82 5.29
CA HIS A 98 -12.81 0.88 6.73
C HIS A 98 -11.71 1.85 7.14
N ARG A 99 -11.23 2.70 6.21
CA ARG A 99 -10.05 3.57 6.37
C ARG A 99 -8.92 2.89 7.14
N THR A 100 -8.55 1.67 6.74
CA THR A 100 -7.60 0.84 7.48
C THR A 100 -6.35 0.55 6.67
N ILE A 101 -5.17 0.70 7.27
CA ILE A 101 -3.89 0.29 6.66
C ILE A 101 -3.45 -1.05 7.25
N ILE A 102 -3.15 -2.01 6.38
CA ILE A 102 -2.71 -3.36 6.79
C ILE A 102 -1.34 -3.63 6.20
N VAL A 103 -0.34 -3.82 7.06
CA VAL A 103 1.05 -4.10 6.66
C VAL A 103 1.36 -5.59 6.82
N SER A 104 2.10 -6.18 5.88
CA SER A 104 2.43 -7.60 5.92
C SER A 104 3.29 -7.94 7.13
N ARG A 105 2.88 -8.94 7.91
CA ARG A 105 3.67 -9.52 9.01
C ARG A 105 5.01 -10.11 8.57
N LEU A 106 5.27 -10.22 7.26
CA LEU A 106 6.60 -10.53 6.74
C LEU A 106 7.63 -9.48 7.14
N LEU A 107 7.23 -8.20 7.19
CA LEU A 107 8.13 -7.08 7.46
C LEU A 107 8.46 -6.91 8.95
N ASP A 108 7.69 -7.57 9.83
CA ASP A 108 7.97 -7.62 11.26
C ASP A 108 9.08 -8.63 11.57
N ASN A 109 10.29 -8.29 11.13
CA ASN A 109 11.50 -9.12 11.24
C ASN A 109 12.73 -8.22 11.52
N PRO A 110 13.65 -8.61 12.43
CA PRO A 110 14.80 -7.77 12.78
C PRO A 110 15.80 -7.55 11.64
N VAL A 111 15.81 -8.40 10.61
CA VAL A 111 16.65 -8.23 9.41
C VAL A 111 16.08 -7.16 8.47
N VAL A 112 14.79 -6.85 8.58
CA VAL A 112 14.15 -5.81 7.77
C VAL A 112 14.47 -4.45 8.38
N PRO A 113 15.13 -3.53 7.66
CA PRO A 113 15.38 -2.19 8.16
C PRO A 113 14.08 -1.42 8.37
N GLN A 114 14.02 -0.59 9.42
CA GLN A 114 12.85 0.23 9.75
C GLN A 114 12.36 1.05 8.55
N TYR A 115 13.27 1.62 7.75
CA TYR A 115 12.93 2.42 6.58
C TYR A 115 12.13 1.69 5.51
N VAL A 116 12.19 0.35 5.48
CA VAL A 116 11.38 -0.46 4.55
C VAL A 116 9.94 -0.50 5.02
N VAL A 117 9.72 -0.63 6.34
CA VAL A 117 8.38 -0.60 6.95
C VAL A 117 7.77 0.79 6.81
N GLU A 118 8.55 1.84 7.09
CA GLU A 118 8.16 3.24 6.90
C GLU A 118 7.79 3.53 5.44
N TYR A 119 8.57 3.05 4.49
CA TYR A 119 8.26 3.21 3.06
C TYR A 119 6.93 2.54 2.67
N VAL A 120 6.65 1.33 3.19
CA VAL A 120 5.38 0.66 2.91
C VAL A 120 4.22 1.43 3.53
N LEU A 121 4.35 1.92 4.77
CA LEU A 121 3.35 2.79 5.38
C LEU A 121 3.12 4.06 4.55
N TYR A 122 4.21 4.75 4.17
CA TYR A 122 4.17 5.93 3.33
C TYR A 122 3.41 5.69 2.02
N HIS A 123 3.68 4.56 1.34
CA HIS A 123 2.97 4.16 0.13
C HIS A 123 1.47 3.98 0.38
N GLU A 124 1.08 3.32 1.47
CA GLU A 124 -0.34 3.13 1.80
C GLU A 124 -1.03 4.44 2.21
N MET A 125 -0.29 5.37 2.82
CA MET A 125 -0.77 6.70 3.19
C MET A 125 -1.01 7.58 1.96
N LEU A 126 -0.16 7.48 0.93
CA LEU A 126 -0.43 8.12 -0.36
C LEU A 126 -1.77 7.65 -0.94
N HIS A 127 -2.10 6.35 -0.86
CA HIS A 127 -3.41 5.87 -1.30
C HIS A 127 -4.58 6.51 -0.54
N VAL A 128 -4.41 6.90 0.73
CA VAL A 128 -5.45 7.62 1.49
C VAL A 128 -5.66 9.01 0.91
N ILE A 129 -4.59 9.79 0.74
CA ILE A 129 -4.66 11.16 0.22
C ILE A 129 -5.30 11.19 -1.17
N PHE A 130 -4.82 10.33 -2.07
CA PHE A 130 -5.32 10.30 -3.43
C PHE A 130 -6.74 9.71 -3.53
N ASP A 131 -7.17 8.85 -2.61
CA ASP A 131 -8.58 8.42 -2.51
C ASP A 131 -9.48 9.58 -2.06
N ASP A 132 -9.08 10.31 -1.01
CA ASP A 132 -9.83 11.46 -0.50
C ASP A 132 -9.92 12.60 -1.56
N GLU A 133 -8.85 12.89 -2.31
CA GLU A 133 -8.86 13.85 -3.43
C GLU A 133 -9.85 13.46 -4.54
N ASN A 134 -9.90 12.18 -4.90
CA ASN A 134 -10.82 11.68 -5.92
C ASN A 134 -12.28 11.78 -5.46
N ARG A 135 -12.56 11.58 -4.17
CA ARG A 135 -13.92 11.71 -3.60
C ARG A 135 -14.40 13.15 -3.52
N ASN A 136 -13.48 14.10 -3.36
CA ASN A 136 -13.76 15.53 -3.28
C ASN A 136 -13.95 16.21 -4.64
N GLY A 137 -14.05 15.44 -5.73
CA GLY A 137 -14.32 15.97 -7.08
C GLY A 137 -13.14 16.66 -7.76
N GLN A 138 -11.94 16.63 -7.17
CA GLN A 138 -10.71 17.22 -7.74
C GLN A 138 -9.99 16.26 -8.72
N ALA A 139 -10.74 15.35 -9.35
CA ALA A 139 -10.21 14.12 -9.91
C ALA A 139 -9.59 14.28 -11.31
N ARG A 140 -8.31 14.66 -11.35
CA ARG A 140 -7.33 14.11 -12.30
C ARG A 140 -6.03 13.81 -11.58
N VAL A 141 -6.11 12.99 -10.53
CA VAL A 141 -4.92 12.36 -9.98
C VAL A 141 -4.39 11.37 -11.02
N HIS A 142 -3.45 11.83 -11.84
CA HIS A 142 -2.77 10.98 -12.78
C HIS A 142 -1.83 10.05 -12.01
N HIS A 143 -1.69 8.81 -12.50
CA HIS A 143 -0.68 7.84 -12.05
C HIS A 143 0.74 8.47 -11.95
N LYS A 144 1.00 9.54 -12.72
CA LYS A 144 2.23 10.32 -12.67
C LYS A 144 2.43 11.03 -11.32
N SER A 145 1.43 11.75 -10.82
CA SER A 145 1.51 12.49 -9.55
C SER A 145 1.74 11.55 -8.36
N PHE A 146 1.09 10.38 -8.36
CA PHE A 146 1.35 9.34 -7.35
C PHE A 146 2.80 8.87 -7.38
N ARG A 147 3.35 8.58 -8.57
CA ARG A 147 4.75 8.15 -8.72
C ARG A 147 5.75 9.23 -8.31
N GLU A 148 5.44 10.49 -8.60
CA GLU A 148 6.28 11.62 -8.20
C GLU A 148 6.27 11.80 -6.68
N ALA A 149 5.11 11.71 -6.04
CA ALA A 149 4.99 11.72 -4.60
C ALA A 149 5.75 10.54 -3.98
N GLU A 150 5.59 9.32 -4.51
CA GLU A 150 6.27 8.13 -4.02
C GLU A 150 7.81 8.30 -3.93
N ARG A 151 8.40 8.98 -4.93
CA ARG A 151 9.84 9.26 -4.99
C ARG A 151 10.32 10.29 -3.97
N ARG A 152 9.42 11.03 -3.32
CA ARG A 152 9.77 12.03 -2.29
C ARG A 152 10.12 11.39 -0.95
N PHE A 153 9.83 10.10 -0.76
CA PHE A 153 10.30 9.38 0.42
C PHE A 153 11.83 9.41 0.48
N SER A 154 12.38 9.90 1.60
CA SER A 154 13.82 10.18 1.72
C SER A 154 14.72 8.98 1.41
N ARG A 155 14.25 7.77 1.74
CA ARG A 155 14.97 6.51 1.50
C ARG A 155 14.35 5.66 0.38
N TYR A 156 13.67 6.28 -0.59
CA TYR A 156 12.96 5.58 -1.66
C TYR A 156 13.83 4.55 -2.38
N ALA A 157 15.01 4.97 -2.85
CA ALA A 157 15.92 4.08 -3.59
C ALA A 157 16.41 2.89 -2.73
N ALA A 158 16.73 3.12 -1.46
CA ALA A 158 17.21 2.09 -0.54
C ALA A 158 16.08 1.10 -0.18
N ALA A 159 14.86 1.59 0.07
CA ALA A 159 13.69 0.77 0.35
C ALA A 159 13.34 -0.11 -0.86
N GLN A 160 13.30 0.48 -2.07
CA GLN A 160 13.06 -0.25 -3.31
C GLN A 160 14.12 -1.32 -3.58
N ALA A 161 15.40 -1.00 -3.33
CA ALA A 161 16.48 -1.97 -3.50
C ALA A 161 16.29 -3.17 -2.56
N PHE A 162 16.04 -2.93 -1.26
CA PHE A 162 15.83 -3.98 -0.28
C PHE A 162 14.62 -4.87 -0.62
N ILE A 163 13.48 -4.25 -0.97
CA ILE A 163 12.27 -5.00 -1.36
C ILE A 163 12.52 -5.90 -2.58
N ARG A 164 13.37 -5.46 -3.51
CA ARG A 164 13.70 -6.24 -4.71
C ARG A 164 14.65 -7.41 -4.45
N THR A 165 15.57 -7.29 -3.47
CA THR A 165 16.62 -8.28 -3.25
C THR A 165 16.30 -9.24 -2.11
N GLU A 166 15.70 -8.76 -1.02
CA GLU A 166 15.58 -9.49 0.24
C GLU A 166 14.17 -10.06 0.53
N LEU A 167 13.13 -9.67 -0.22
CA LEU A 167 11.73 -10.06 0.03
C LEU A 167 11.11 -10.95 -1.06
#